data_AF-A0A4U6Q625-F1
#
_entry.id   AF-A0A4U6Q625-F1
#
_cell.length_a   1.000
_cell.length_b   1.000
_cell.length_c   1.000
_cell.angle_alpha   90.00
_cell.angle_beta   90.00
_cell.angle_gamma   90.00
#
_symmetry.space_group_name_H-M   'P 1'
#
loop_
_entity.id
_entity.type
_entity.pdbx_description
1 polymer ?
#
loop_
_entity_poly.entity_id
_entity_poly.type
_entity_poly.pdbx_seq_one_letter_code
_entity_poly.pdbx_strand_id
1 'polypeptide(L)'
;MFEIIATIADVAPGEDGDYSAEIDPATLLPWIEAANAAGIYVVIDLQPGRTDFLTQAQRYESLLRRPNVGLALDPEWRLKPNQVHLQQIGSVDATEVNAVGDWLSGLVRSEDLPQKLFLLHQFRLSMLRNESAIVMDRSELATVIQMDGQGSQAAKDETWSAVTAAAPPGTPFGWKNFYRVDDTLLDPADTMAKVPTPVLVSYE
;
A
#
# COMPACT_ATOMS: atom_id res chain seq x y z
N MET A 1 1.62 12.27 -6.30
CA MET A 1 1.41 11.73 -4.95
C MET A 1 2.78 11.39 -4.38
N PHE A 2 2.94 11.47 -3.06
CA PHE A 2 4.17 11.14 -2.35
C PHE A 2 3.87 10.03 -1.34
N GLU A 3 4.52 8.89 -1.49
CA GLU A 3 4.40 7.75 -0.59
C GLU A 3 5.49 7.83 0.48
N ILE A 4 5.11 7.63 1.74
CA ILE A 4 6.01 7.67 2.89
C ILE A 4 5.86 6.36 3.64
N ILE A 5 6.93 5.55 3.67
CA ILE A 5 7.02 4.38 4.52
C ILE A 5 7.08 4.84 5.97
N ALA A 6 5.99 4.69 6.69
CA ALA A 6 5.86 5.14 8.08
C ALA A 6 6.25 4.07 9.09
N THR A 7 6.05 2.80 8.72
CA THR A 7 6.55 1.66 9.49
C THR A 7 7.43 0.81 8.58
N ILE A 8 8.57 0.36 9.10
CA ILE A 8 9.56 -0.42 8.36
C ILE A 8 9.69 -1.77 9.05
N ALA A 9 9.44 -2.87 8.35
CA ALA A 9 9.68 -4.19 8.95
C ALA A 9 11.18 -4.38 9.22
N ASP A 10 11.51 -4.90 10.40
CA ASP A 10 12.87 -4.95 10.91
C ASP A 10 13.28 -6.39 11.31
N VAL A 11 14.57 -6.65 11.37
CA VAL A 11 15.15 -7.87 11.94
C VAL A 11 15.05 -7.87 13.48
N ALA A 12 15.08 -6.69 14.10
CA ALA A 12 14.99 -6.55 15.55
C ALA A 12 13.52 -6.46 16.01
N PRO A 13 13.17 -7.06 17.16
CA PRO A 13 11.78 -7.07 17.66
C PRO A 13 11.22 -5.70 18.07
N GLY A 14 12.04 -4.67 18.25
CA GLY A 14 11.58 -3.42 18.87
C GLY A 14 11.16 -3.59 20.34
N GLU A 15 10.54 -2.57 20.91
CA GLU A 15 10.07 -2.58 22.31
C GLU A 15 8.77 -3.37 22.51
N ASP A 16 7.90 -3.40 21.50
CA ASP A 16 6.61 -4.09 21.54
C ASP A 16 6.64 -5.49 20.91
N GLY A 17 7.80 -5.90 20.36
CA GLY A 17 8.04 -7.26 19.91
C GLY A 17 7.46 -7.58 18.53
N ASP A 18 6.99 -6.57 17.79
CA ASP A 18 6.30 -6.78 16.52
C ASP A 18 7.23 -6.81 15.30
N TYR A 19 8.53 -6.50 15.46
CA TYR A 19 9.50 -6.48 14.35
C TYR A 19 9.15 -5.45 13.27
N SER A 20 8.61 -4.30 13.68
CA SER A 20 8.38 -3.13 12.85
C SER A 20 8.91 -1.90 13.58
N ALA A 21 9.75 -1.11 12.91
CA ALA A 21 10.20 0.17 13.41
C ALA A 21 9.22 1.26 12.95
N GLU A 22 8.48 1.87 13.88
CA GLU A 22 7.52 2.91 13.55
C GLU A 22 8.07 4.32 13.73
N ILE A 23 7.83 5.17 12.75
CA ILE A 23 8.15 6.59 12.84
C ILE A 23 7.02 7.28 13.60
N ASP A 24 7.36 8.05 14.64
CA ASP A 24 6.38 8.84 15.39
C ASP A 24 5.55 9.72 14.43
N PRO A 25 4.21 9.68 14.46
CA PRO A 25 3.36 10.54 13.63
C PRO A 25 3.74 12.02 13.66
N ALA A 26 4.22 12.53 14.81
CA ALA A 26 4.69 13.91 14.95
C ALA A 26 5.95 14.21 14.11
N THR A 27 6.78 13.20 13.85
CA THR A 27 7.97 13.31 12.98
C THR A 27 7.57 13.38 11.51
N LEU A 28 6.53 12.66 11.11
CA LEU A 28 6.01 12.67 9.73
C LEU A 28 5.23 13.94 9.40
N LEU A 29 4.64 14.56 10.42
CA LEU A 29 3.70 15.66 10.24
C LEU A 29 4.27 16.85 9.43
N PRO A 30 5.49 17.37 9.69
CA PRO A 30 6.06 18.46 8.91
C PRO A 30 6.20 18.13 7.41
N TRP A 31 6.50 16.88 7.06
CA TRP A 31 6.61 16.46 5.66
C TRP A 31 5.24 16.39 4.98
N ILE A 32 4.23 15.90 5.70
CA ILE A 32 2.83 15.88 5.23
C ILE A 32 2.32 17.31 5.00
N GLU A 33 2.61 18.24 5.91
CA GLU A 33 2.19 19.64 5.77
C GLU A 33 2.90 20.33 4.60
N ALA A 34 4.20 20.06 4.40
CA ALA A 34 4.94 20.55 3.25
C ALA A 34 4.40 20.00 1.92
N ALA A 35 4.12 18.70 1.85
CA ALA A 35 3.51 18.07 0.68
C ALA A 35 2.12 18.66 0.39
N ASN A 36 1.28 18.84 1.42
CA ASN A 36 -0.04 19.46 1.29
C ASN A 36 0.06 20.89 0.76
N ALA A 37 0.97 21.70 1.30
CA ALA A 37 1.20 23.07 0.84
C ALA A 37 1.64 23.13 -0.64
N ALA A 38 2.30 22.08 -1.13
CA ALA A 38 2.68 21.92 -2.53
C ALA A 38 1.59 21.28 -3.41
N GLY A 39 0.40 20.99 -2.86
CA GLY A 39 -0.68 20.31 -3.58
C GLY A 39 -0.42 18.83 -3.86
N ILE A 40 0.48 18.20 -3.10
CA ILE A 40 0.86 16.80 -3.25
C ILE A 40 0.07 15.95 -2.25
N TYR A 41 -0.72 15.01 -2.77
CA TYR A 41 -1.39 13.99 -1.96
C TYR A 41 -0.36 13.02 -1.35
N VAL A 42 -0.51 12.68 -0.08
CA VAL A 42 0.39 11.77 0.64
C VAL A 42 -0.27 10.42 0.86
N VAL A 43 0.49 9.34 0.74
CA VAL A 43 0.08 8.00 1.15
C VAL A 43 1.04 7.52 2.22
N ILE A 44 0.49 7.12 3.37
CA ILE A 44 1.25 6.47 4.43
C ILE A 44 1.33 4.99 4.11
N ASP A 45 2.53 4.45 3.95
CA ASP A 45 2.78 3.03 3.70
C ASP A 45 3.18 2.32 5.01
N LEU A 46 2.60 1.15 5.22
CA LEU A 46 2.78 0.32 6.40
C LEU A 46 3.49 -0.99 6.05
N GLN A 47 4.58 -1.27 6.75
CA GLN A 47 5.29 -2.54 6.75
C GLN A 47 5.20 -3.17 8.15
N PRO A 48 4.17 -3.99 8.42
CA PRO A 48 3.72 -4.22 9.79
C PRO A 48 4.54 -5.24 10.58
N GLY A 49 5.55 -5.86 9.98
CA GLY A 49 6.26 -6.96 10.62
C GLY A 49 5.26 -8.03 11.07
N ARG A 50 5.29 -8.40 12.35
CA ARG A 50 4.46 -9.44 12.96
C ARG A 50 3.13 -8.94 13.52
N THR A 51 2.92 -7.63 13.66
CA THR A 51 1.61 -7.08 14.03
C THR A 51 0.66 -7.06 12.83
N ASP A 52 -0.62 -6.79 13.08
CA ASP A 52 -1.62 -6.62 12.04
C ASP A 52 -1.71 -5.16 11.53
N PHE A 53 -2.19 -5.00 10.29
CA PHE A 53 -2.30 -3.69 9.65
C PHE A 53 -3.26 -2.74 10.36
N LEU A 54 -4.34 -3.24 10.97
CA LEU A 54 -5.32 -2.38 11.63
C LEU A 54 -4.71 -1.73 12.87
N THR A 55 -3.98 -2.53 13.67
CA THR A 55 -3.23 -2.04 14.82
C THR A 55 -2.25 -0.94 14.42
N GLN A 56 -1.48 -1.09 13.33
CA GLN A 56 -0.58 -0.04 12.87
C GLN A 56 -1.29 1.17 12.28
N ALA A 57 -2.33 0.97 11.45
CA ALA A 57 -3.07 2.06 10.85
C ALA A 57 -3.68 3.00 11.91
N GLN A 58 -4.16 2.44 13.02
CA GLN A 58 -4.68 3.22 14.15
C GLN A 58 -3.62 4.09 14.84
N ARG A 59 -2.34 3.69 14.85
CA ARG A 59 -1.25 4.55 15.36
C ARG A 59 -1.11 5.85 14.57
N TYR A 60 -1.46 5.82 13.27
CA TYR A 60 -1.41 6.96 12.37
C TYR A 60 -2.76 7.66 12.16
N GLU A 61 -3.77 7.37 13.00
CA GLU A 61 -5.11 7.97 12.88
C GLU A 61 -5.05 9.50 12.84
N SER A 62 -4.18 10.13 13.64
CA SER A 62 -4.02 11.59 13.67
C SER A 62 -3.60 12.18 12.32
N LEU A 63 -2.83 11.43 11.52
CA LEU A 63 -2.43 11.82 10.17
C LEU A 63 -3.52 11.44 9.15
N LEU A 64 -4.15 10.28 9.31
CA LEU A 64 -5.24 9.82 8.43
C LEU A 64 -6.50 10.68 8.55
N ARG A 65 -6.70 11.41 9.66
CA ARG A 65 -7.74 12.45 9.76
C ARG A 65 -7.52 13.66 8.84
N ARG A 66 -6.33 13.79 8.22
CA ARG A 66 -6.07 14.87 7.26
C ARG A 66 -6.70 14.55 5.90
N PRO A 67 -7.27 15.54 5.20
CA PRO A 67 -8.01 15.30 3.95
C PRO A 67 -7.12 14.80 2.80
N ASN A 68 -5.83 15.12 2.81
CA ASN A 68 -4.87 14.83 1.74
C ASN A 68 -3.97 13.60 2.02
N VAL A 69 -4.37 12.74 2.97
CA VAL A 69 -3.58 11.57 3.39
C VAL A 69 -4.38 10.29 3.18
N GLY A 70 -3.84 9.39 2.36
CA GLY A 70 -4.30 8.01 2.15
C GLY A 70 -3.43 6.99 2.87
N LEU A 71 -3.76 5.72 2.68
CA LEU A 71 -3.10 4.59 3.33
C LEU A 71 -2.72 3.52 2.32
N ALA A 72 -1.48 3.04 2.36
CA ALA A 72 -1.00 1.87 1.66
C ALA A 72 -0.75 0.73 2.65
N LEU A 73 -1.07 -0.48 2.23
CA LEU A 73 -0.68 -1.72 2.91
C LEU A 73 0.38 -2.39 2.04
N ASP A 74 1.52 -2.75 2.63
CA ASP A 74 2.56 -3.55 1.97
C ASP A 74 2.59 -4.98 2.56
N PRO A 75 1.85 -5.94 1.97
CA PRO A 75 1.75 -7.28 2.51
C PRO A 75 3.05 -8.08 2.44
N GLU A 76 4.06 -7.67 1.66
CA GLU A 76 5.37 -8.33 1.67
C GLU A 76 5.96 -8.34 3.07
N TRP A 77 5.63 -7.34 3.87
CA TRP A 77 6.16 -7.17 5.22
C TRP A 77 5.19 -7.63 6.30
N ARG A 78 4.05 -8.24 5.94
CA ARG A 78 3.13 -8.86 6.89
C ARG A 78 3.59 -10.28 7.23
N LEU A 79 4.39 -10.38 8.29
CA LEU A 79 5.06 -11.58 8.78
C LEU A 79 4.24 -12.36 9.81
N LYS A 80 4.36 -13.69 9.78
CA LYS A 80 3.86 -14.61 10.82
C LYS A 80 4.77 -14.61 12.06
N PRO A 81 4.33 -15.15 13.21
CA PRO A 81 5.10 -15.11 14.47
C PRO A 81 6.53 -15.66 14.40
N ASN A 82 6.83 -16.59 13.48
CA ASN A 82 8.17 -17.20 13.33
C ASN A 82 8.90 -16.76 12.06
N GLN A 83 8.36 -15.77 11.35
CA GLN A 83 8.91 -15.27 10.09
C GLN A 83 9.85 -14.08 10.36
N VAL A 84 10.87 -13.95 9.50
CA VAL A 84 11.93 -12.93 9.64
C VAL A 84 11.98 -12.08 8.38
N HIS A 85 12.20 -10.78 8.55
CA HIS A 85 12.40 -9.82 7.47
C HIS A 85 13.41 -10.33 6.41
N LEU A 86 13.12 -10.08 5.13
CA LEU A 86 13.92 -10.49 3.95
C LEU A 86 14.20 -12.00 3.76
N GLN A 87 13.62 -12.88 4.57
CA GLN A 87 13.75 -14.33 4.39
C GLN A 87 12.60 -14.95 3.57
N GLN A 88 11.45 -14.28 3.57
CA GLN A 88 10.28 -14.66 2.79
C GLN A 88 9.37 -13.45 2.56
N ILE A 89 8.53 -13.56 1.53
CA ILE A 89 7.45 -12.61 1.27
C ILE A 89 6.30 -12.91 2.22
N GLY A 90 5.83 -11.88 2.91
CA GLY A 90 4.67 -11.89 3.78
C GLY A 90 3.35 -12.07 3.04
N SER A 91 2.27 -12.06 3.81
CA SER A 91 0.91 -12.15 3.25
C SER A 91 -0.12 -11.63 4.23
N VAL A 92 -1.16 -10.99 3.69
CA VAL A 92 -2.37 -10.60 4.43
C VAL A 92 -3.57 -11.34 3.87
N ASP A 93 -4.56 -11.61 4.72
CA ASP A 93 -5.84 -12.16 4.27
C ASP A 93 -6.85 -11.03 3.98
N ALA A 94 -7.75 -11.23 3.02
CA ALA A 94 -8.82 -10.29 2.72
C ALA A 94 -9.63 -9.87 3.95
N THR A 95 -9.75 -10.73 4.96
CA THR A 95 -10.40 -10.39 6.25
C THR A 95 -9.71 -9.22 6.95
N GLU A 96 -8.38 -9.22 7.01
CA GLU A 96 -7.60 -8.15 7.67
C GLU A 96 -7.60 -6.88 6.80
N VAL A 97 -7.47 -7.02 5.47
CA VAL A 97 -7.60 -5.89 4.52
C VAL A 97 -8.97 -5.20 4.66
N ASN A 98 -10.05 -5.99 4.72
CA ASN A 98 -11.40 -5.46 4.89
C ASN A 98 -11.60 -4.81 6.25
N ALA A 99 -10.98 -5.33 7.32
CA ALA A 99 -11.04 -4.70 8.65
C ALA A 99 -10.40 -3.30 8.64
N VAL A 100 -9.26 -3.14 7.96
CA VAL A 100 -8.63 -1.83 7.75
C VAL A 100 -9.53 -0.92 6.91
N GLY A 101 -10.07 -1.44 5.80
CA GLY A 101 -10.96 -0.68 4.92
C GLY A 101 -12.23 -0.21 5.63
N ASP A 102 -12.84 -1.05 6.46
CA ASP A 102 -14.04 -0.71 7.24
C ASP A 102 -13.74 0.37 8.28
N TRP A 103 -12.62 0.25 9.00
CA TRP A 103 -12.17 1.25 9.95
C TRP A 103 -11.87 2.59 9.27
N LEU A 104 -11.09 2.60 8.18
CA LEU A 104 -10.74 3.82 7.46
C LEU A 104 -11.97 4.50 6.84
N SER A 105 -12.91 3.73 6.29
CA SER A 105 -14.19 4.25 5.79
C SER A 105 -15.07 4.80 6.91
N GLY A 106 -15.03 4.19 8.10
CA GLY A 106 -15.66 4.73 9.30
C GLY A 106 -15.09 6.08 9.68
N LEU A 107 -13.76 6.21 9.68
CA LEU A 107 -13.05 7.46 9.96
C LEU A 107 -13.42 8.56 8.95
N VAL A 108 -13.46 8.24 7.66
CA VAL A 108 -13.87 9.17 6.60
C VAL A 108 -15.28 9.70 6.83
N ARG A 109 -16.24 8.82 7.15
CA ARG A 109 -17.63 9.22 7.45
C ARG A 109 -17.76 10.06 8.72
N SER A 110 -17.09 9.65 9.81
CA SER A 110 -17.25 10.32 11.10
C SER A 110 -16.67 11.72 11.13
N GLU A 111 -15.64 11.97 10.32
CA GLU A 111 -14.89 13.23 10.27
C GLU A 111 -15.24 14.07 9.01
N ASP A 112 -16.25 13.66 8.22
CA ASP A 112 -16.67 14.30 6.97
C ASP A 112 -15.50 14.56 6.00
N LEU A 113 -14.63 13.55 5.85
CA LEU A 113 -13.42 13.65 5.03
C LEU A 113 -13.73 13.38 3.56
N PRO A 114 -12.91 13.91 2.63
CA PRO A 114 -12.94 13.45 1.24
C PRO A 114 -12.56 11.97 1.14
N GLN A 115 -12.96 11.34 0.03
CA GLN A 115 -12.57 9.99 -0.31
C GLN A 115 -11.05 9.81 -0.24
N LYS A 116 -10.60 8.72 0.39
CA LYS A 116 -9.17 8.43 0.59
C LYS A 116 -8.67 7.37 -0.38
N LEU A 117 -7.47 7.57 -0.92
CA LEU A 117 -6.74 6.48 -1.58
C LEU A 117 -6.43 5.38 -0.55
N PHE A 118 -6.83 4.15 -0.87
CA PHE A 118 -6.49 2.93 -0.13
C PHE A 118 -5.74 1.99 -1.06
N LEU A 119 -4.42 1.92 -0.90
CA LEU A 119 -3.51 1.26 -1.82
C LEU A 119 -3.10 -0.11 -1.28
N LEU A 120 -3.15 -1.13 -2.12
CA LEU A 120 -2.72 -2.48 -1.77
C LEU A 120 -1.55 -2.86 -2.68
N HIS A 121 -0.34 -2.97 -2.13
CA HIS A 121 0.82 -3.38 -2.92
C HIS A 121 0.78 -4.88 -3.19
N GLN A 122 1.09 -5.26 -4.43
CA GLN A 122 1.11 -6.67 -4.83
C GLN A 122 2.04 -6.91 -6.02
N PHE A 123 3.00 -7.83 -5.87
CA PHE A 123 3.76 -8.36 -7.01
C PHE A 123 3.83 -9.90 -7.00
N ARG A 124 3.18 -10.54 -6.03
CA ARG A 124 2.92 -11.98 -5.99
C ARG A 124 1.49 -12.24 -5.52
N LEU A 125 0.82 -13.19 -6.15
CA LEU A 125 -0.56 -13.55 -5.79
C LEU A 125 -0.70 -14.00 -4.32
N SER A 126 0.36 -14.56 -3.74
CA SER A 126 0.35 -15.00 -2.34
C SER A 126 0.29 -13.85 -1.32
N MET A 127 0.60 -12.61 -1.72
CA MET A 127 0.61 -11.43 -0.84
C MET A 127 -0.80 -11.08 -0.35
N LEU A 128 -1.81 -11.18 -1.22
CA LEU A 128 -3.22 -10.97 -0.91
C LEU A 128 -3.95 -12.32 -0.94
N ARG A 129 -4.14 -12.93 0.23
CA ARG A 129 -4.86 -14.20 0.34
C ARG A 129 -6.36 -13.97 0.31
N ASN A 130 -7.09 -14.86 -0.36
CA ASN A 130 -8.54 -14.74 -0.58
C ASN A 130 -8.91 -13.39 -1.25
N GLU A 131 -8.08 -12.92 -2.18
CA GLU A 131 -8.18 -11.60 -2.83
C GLU A 131 -9.58 -11.29 -3.40
N SER A 132 -10.28 -12.31 -3.93
CA SER A 132 -11.66 -12.18 -4.44
C SER A 132 -12.68 -11.74 -3.40
N ALA A 133 -12.37 -11.83 -2.11
CA ALA A 133 -13.22 -11.39 -1.00
C ALA A 133 -12.89 -9.96 -0.51
N ILE A 134 -11.89 -9.28 -1.09
CA ILE A 134 -11.61 -7.88 -0.78
C ILE A 134 -12.74 -7.01 -1.33
N VAL A 135 -13.31 -6.17 -0.46
CA VAL A 135 -14.39 -5.24 -0.84
C VAL A 135 -13.75 -4.00 -1.49
N MET A 136 -14.00 -3.83 -2.79
CA MET A 136 -13.34 -2.81 -3.61
C MET A 136 -14.16 -1.52 -3.78
N ASP A 137 -15.43 -1.51 -3.38
CA ASP A 137 -16.44 -0.52 -3.76
C ASP A 137 -16.95 0.35 -2.59
N ARG A 138 -16.15 0.51 -1.53
CA ARG A 138 -16.47 1.45 -0.44
C ARG A 138 -16.44 2.88 -0.97
N SER A 139 -17.55 3.60 -0.88
CA SER A 139 -17.65 4.97 -1.42
C SER A 139 -16.64 5.97 -0.84
N GLU A 140 -16.18 5.69 0.38
CA GLU A 140 -15.22 6.46 1.15
C GLU A 140 -13.78 6.23 0.72
N LEU A 141 -13.52 5.14 -0.01
CA LEU A 141 -12.16 4.74 -0.41
C LEU A 141 -12.05 4.59 -1.93
N ALA A 142 -11.02 5.19 -2.51
CA ALA A 142 -10.53 4.81 -3.81
C ALA A 142 -9.55 3.63 -3.62
N THR A 143 -10.06 2.41 -3.62
CA THR A 143 -9.21 1.21 -3.45
C THR A 143 -8.50 0.87 -4.76
N VAL A 144 -7.16 0.73 -4.71
CA VAL A 144 -6.32 0.39 -5.88
C VAL A 144 -5.38 -0.75 -5.50
N ILE A 145 -5.30 -1.79 -6.34
CA ILE A 145 -4.22 -2.77 -6.27
C ILE A 145 -3.07 -2.28 -7.12
N GLN A 146 -1.92 -1.96 -6.52
CA GLN A 146 -0.74 -1.52 -7.24
C GLN A 146 0.23 -2.67 -7.46
N MET A 147 0.58 -2.91 -8.73
CA MET A 147 1.65 -3.79 -9.10
C MET A 147 2.99 -3.18 -8.69
N ASP A 148 3.56 -3.72 -7.62
CA ASP A 148 4.76 -3.20 -6.96
C ASP A 148 6.00 -4.11 -7.20
N GLY A 149 6.16 -4.58 -8.44
CA GLY A 149 7.19 -5.53 -8.83
C GLY A 149 8.35 -4.88 -9.57
N GLN A 150 9.58 -5.25 -9.22
CA GLN A 150 10.81 -4.75 -9.84
C GLN A 150 11.42 -5.75 -10.85
N GLY A 151 12.29 -5.25 -11.74
CA GLY A 151 13.19 -6.06 -12.56
C GLY A 151 13.07 -5.79 -14.06
N SER A 152 13.27 -6.82 -14.88
CA SER A 152 13.13 -6.70 -16.34
C SER A 152 11.69 -6.39 -16.75
N GLN A 153 11.50 -5.70 -17.88
CA GLN A 153 10.16 -5.38 -18.38
C GLN A 153 9.32 -6.63 -18.66
N ALA A 154 9.93 -7.71 -19.16
CA ALA A 154 9.23 -8.98 -19.35
C ALA A 154 8.72 -9.58 -18.04
N ALA A 155 9.52 -9.51 -16.97
CA ALA A 155 9.11 -9.98 -15.65
C ALA A 155 7.99 -9.11 -15.07
N LYS A 156 8.07 -7.79 -15.22
CA LYS A 156 6.99 -6.87 -14.79
C LYS A 156 5.70 -7.10 -15.56
N ASP A 157 5.78 -7.38 -16.86
CA ASP A 157 4.61 -7.72 -17.69
C ASP A 157 3.98 -9.06 -17.31
N GLU A 158 4.79 -10.05 -16.95
CA GLU A 158 4.32 -11.32 -16.41
C GLU A 158 3.60 -11.11 -15.08
N THR A 159 4.20 -10.35 -14.15
CA THR A 159 3.57 -10.00 -12.87
C THR A 159 2.27 -9.23 -13.08
N TRP A 160 2.27 -8.22 -13.95
CA TRP A 160 1.08 -7.43 -14.28
C TRP A 160 -0.05 -8.32 -14.80
N SER A 161 0.26 -9.22 -15.74
CA SER A 161 -0.72 -10.15 -16.30
C SER A 161 -1.28 -11.09 -15.25
N ALA A 162 -0.44 -11.59 -14.33
CA ALA A 162 -0.88 -12.47 -13.26
C ALA A 162 -1.76 -11.76 -12.23
N VAL A 163 -1.33 -10.59 -11.73
CA VAL A 163 -2.06 -9.78 -10.74
C VAL A 163 -3.42 -9.36 -11.30
N THR A 164 -3.45 -8.79 -12.51
CA THR A 164 -4.70 -8.29 -13.08
C THR A 164 -5.69 -9.39 -13.46
N ALA A 165 -5.21 -10.60 -13.77
CA ALA A 165 -6.07 -11.74 -14.05
C ALA A 165 -6.67 -12.39 -12.78
N ALA A 166 -6.00 -12.26 -11.62
CA ALA A 166 -6.43 -12.88 -10.37
C ALA A 166 -7.39 -12.00 -9.53
N ALA A 167 -7.31 -10.69 -9.69
CA ALA A 167 -8.03 -9.73 -8.88
C ALA A 167 -9.56 -9.75 -9.09
N PRO A 168 -10.34 -9.21 -8.13
CA PRO A 168 -11.79 -9.05 -8.27
C PRO A 168 -12.18 -8.30 -9.57
N PRO A 169 -13.32 -8.63 -10.20
CA PRO A 169 -13.84 -7.87 -11.34
C PRO A 169 -14.03 -6.39 -11.01
N GLY A 170 -13.61 -5.52 -11.93
CA GLY A 170 -13.73 -4.06 -11.75
C GLY A 170 -12.66 -3.43 -10.87
N THR A 171 -11.65 -4.19 -10.44
CA THR A 171 -10.50 -3.67 -9.69
C THR A 171 -9.77 -2.57 -10.47
N PRO A 172 -9.59 -1.38 -9.88
CA PRO A 172 -8.65 -0.38 -10.39
C PRO A 172 -7.22 -0.78 -10.07
N PHE A 173 -6.33 -0.67 -11.05
CA PHE A 173 -4.93 -1.07 -10.89
C PHE A 173 -3.96 0.10 -10.97
N GLY A 174 -2.90 0.03 -10.17
CA GLY A 174 -1.75 0.93 -10.23
C GLY A 174 -0.49 0.23 -10.69
N TRP A 175 0.49 0.97 -11.20
CA TRP A 175 1.80 0.47 -11.62
C TRP A 175 2.90 1.23 -10.88
N LYS A 176 3.90 0.53 -10.32
CA LYS A 176 5.11 1.18 -9.80
C LYS A 176 6.30 0.98 -10.73
N ASN A 177 6.99 2.08 -11.01
CA ASN A 177 8.25 2.11 -11.75
C ASN A 177 9.40 2.38 -10.77
N PHE A 178 10.52 1.67 -10.92
CA PHE A 178 11.65 1.85 -10.02
C PHE A 178 12.86 2.48 -10.73
N TYR A 179 13.37 3.59 -10.22
CA TYR A 179 14.48 4.33 -10.84
C TYR A 179 15.80 3.57 -10.84
N ARG A 180 16.03 2.71 -9.83
CA ARG A 180 17.33 2.07 -9.60
C ARG A 180 17.35 0.56 -9.83
N VAL A 181 16.21 -0.10 -9.67
CA VAL A 181 16.11 -1.57 -9.62
C VAL A 181 15.34 -2.16 -10.79
N ASP A 182 14.67 -1.34 -11.61
CA ASP A 182 14.22 -1.78 -12.93
C ASP A 182 15.40 -1.77 -13.92
N ASP A 183 15.52 -2.83 -14.71
CA ASP A 183 16.58 -2.94 -15.74
C ASP A 183 16.45 -1.84 -16.79
N THR A 184 15.22 -1.39 -17.02
CA THR A 184 14.88 -0.28 -17.91
C THR A 184 13.62 0.38 -17.38
N LEU A 185 13.66 1.70 -17.17
CA LEU A 185 12.49 2.46 -16.76
C LEU A 185 11.57 2.68 -17.98
N LEU A 186 10.29 2.32 -17.85
CA LEU A 186 9.31 2.67 -18.89
C LEU A 186 9.06 4.18 -18.90
N ASP A 187 8.87 4.72 -20.09
CA ASP A 187 8.36 6.09 -20.21
C ASP A 187 6.86 6.13 -19.84
N PRO A 188 6.31 7.34 -19.60
CA PRO A 188 4.90 7.47 -19.24
C PRO A 188 3.93 6.94 -20.32
N ALA A 189 4.27 7.07 -21.61
CA ALA A 189 3.38 6.62 -22.69
C ALA A 189 3.30 5.09 -22.72
N ASP A 190 4.43 4.41 -22.59
CA ASP A 190 4.51 2.95 -22.53
C ASP A 190 3.87 2.39 -21.27
N THR A 191 4.00 3.08 -20.12
CA THR A 191 3.32 2.69 -18.88
C THR A 191 1.80 2.81 -19.01
N MET A 192 1.31 3.88 -19.65
CA MET A 192 -0.12 4.07 -19.88
C MET A 192 -0.70 3.17 -20.99
N ALA A 193 0.15 2.52 -21.78
CA ALA A 193 -0.26 1.56 -22.81
C ALA A 193 -0.54 0.14 -22.26
N LYS A 194 -0.25 -0.12 -20.97
CA LYS A 194 -0.59 -1.40 -20.33
C LYS A 194 -2.09 -1.65 -20.36
N VAL A 195 -2.47 -2.93 -20.37
CA VAL A 195 -3.88 -3.37 -20.36
C VAL A 195 -4.10 -4.26 -19.14
N PRO A 196 -5.07 -3.94 -18.26
CA PRO A 196 -5.85 -2.70 -18.23
C PRO A 196 -4.96 -1.45 -18.08
N THR A 197 -5.46 -0.27 -18.46
CA THR A 197 -4.71 0.98 -18.28
C THR A 197 -4.60 1.31 -16.79
N PRO A 198 -3.38 1.53 -16.24
CA PRO A 198 -3.23 1.89 -14.84
C PRO A 198 -3.94 3.22 -14.52
N VAL A 199 -4.65 3.25 -13.40
CA VAL A 199 -5.28 4.49 -12.88
C VAL A 199 -4.35 5.26 -11.95
N LEU A 200 -3.27 4.61 -11.50
CA LEU A 200 -2.23 5.18 -10.65
C LEU A 200 -0.86 4.75 -11.17
N VAL A 201 0.07 5.69 -11.29
CA VAL A 201 1.48 5.39 -11.54
C VAL A 201 2.31 6.08 -10.47
N SER A 202 3.14 5.32 -9.76
CA SER A 202 4.12 5.86 -8.81
C SER A 202 5.54 5.47 -9.22
N TYR A 203 6.51 6.17 -8.64
CA TYR A 203 7.93 5.98 -8.89
C TYR A 203 8.69 5.90 -7.58
N GLU A 204 9.68 5.01 -7.49
CA GLU A 204 10.54 4.80 -6.31
C GLU A 204 12.03 4.66 -6.69
#